data_AF-B6EY95-F1
#
_entry.id   AF-B6EY95-F1
#
_cell.length_a   1.000
_cell.length_b   1.000
_cell.length_c   1.000
_cell.angle_alpha   90.00
_cell.angle_beta   90.00
_cell.angle_gamma   90.00
#
_symmetry.space_group_name_H-M   'P 1'
#
loop_
_entity.id
_entity.type
_entity.pdbx_description
1 polymer ?
#
loop_
_entity_poly.entity_id
_entity_poly.type
_entity_poly.pdbx_seq_one_letter_code
_entity_poly.pdbx_strand_id
1 'polypeptide(L)' 'MDSLVVLVLCLSCLLLLSLWRQRSGKGKLPPGPTPLPVIGNILKIGIKDVSKSLTN' A
#
# COMPACT_ATOMS: atom_id res chain seq x y z
N MET A 1 26.69 -11.62 12.42
CA MET A 1 25.93 -12.06 11.23
C MET A 1 26.78 -11.65 10.06
N ASP A 2 27.35 -12.60 9.33
CA ASP A 2 28.37 -12.35 8.32
C ASP A 2 27.85 -11.29 7.33
N SER A 3 28.59 -10.20 7.11
CA SER A 3 28.14 -9.07 6.28
C SER A 3 27.70 -9.50 4.88
N LEU A 4 28.21 -10.63 4.39
CA LEU A 4 27.80 -11.28 3.15
C LEU A 4 26.37 -11.84 3.20
N VAL A 5 25.97 -12.45 4.33
CA VAL A 5 24.60 -12.96 4.52
C VAL A 5 23.59 -11.82 4.51
N VAL A 6 23.92 -10.70 5.16
CA VAL A 6 23.08 -9.49 5.15
C VAL A 6 22.99 -8.91 3.74
N LEU A 7 24.11 -8.83 3.01
CA LEU A 7 24.14 -8.33 1.64
C LEU A 7 23.30 -9.21 0.69
N VAL A 8 23.45 -10.54 0.76
CA VAL A 8 22.68 -11.50 -0.05
C VAL A 8 21.19 -11.43 0.28
N LEU A 9 20.83 -11.31 1.56
CA LEU A 9 19.43 -11.16 1.98
C LEU A 9 18.82 -9.84 1.49
N CYS A 10 19.55 -8.74 1.59
CA CYS A 10 19.11 -7.44 1.07
C CYS A 10 18.90 -7.48 -0.45
N LEU A 11 19.87 -8.03 -1.20
CA LEU A 11 19.77 -8.12 -2.66
C LEU A 11 18.60 -9.01 -3.10
N SER A 12 18.41 -10.16 -2.45
CA SER A 12 17.27 -11.04 -2.74
C SER A 12 15.93 -10.39 -2.42
N CYS A 13 15.83 -9.66 -1.31
CA CYS A 13 14.63 -8.91 -0.93
C CYS A 13 14.31 -7.80 -1.94
N LEU A 14 15.31 -7.01 -2.35
CA LEU A 14 15.15 -5.97 -3.38
C LEU A 14 14.71 -6.55 -4.73
N LEU A 15 15.27 -7.70 -5.12
CA LEU A 15 14.90 -8.39 -6.36
C LEU A 15 13.43 -8.85 -6.33
N LEU A 16 12.98 -9.43 -5.21
CA LEU A 16 11.58 -9.84 -5.02
C LEU A 16 10.62 -8.65 -5.07
N LEU A 17 10.95 -7.54 -4.42
CA LEU A 17 10.16 -6.31 -4.48
C LEU A 17 10.07 -5.74 -5.90
N SER A 18 11.19 -5.76 -6.63
CA SER A 18 11.24 -5.30 -8.03
C SER A 18 10.32 -6.13 -8.92
N LEU A 19 10.40 -7.46 -8.81
CA LEU A 19 9.55 -8.39 -9.57
C LEU A 19 8.07 -8.24 -9.20
N TRP A 20 7.75 -8.06 -7.92
CA TRP A 20 6.38 -7.82 -7.47
C TRP A 20 5.82 -6.51 -8.03
N ARG A 21 6.61 -5.43 -8.00
CA ARG A 21 6.22 -4.13 -8.56
C ARG A 21 6.02 -4.21 -10.07
N GLN A 22 6.87 -4.95 -10.77
CA GLN A 22 6.76 -5.16 -12.21
C GLN A 22 5.51 -6.00 -12.57
N ARG A 23 5.17 -7.00 -11.75
CA ARG A 23 3.93 -7.79 -11.89
C ARG A 23 2.68 -6.94 -11.63
N SER A 24 2.76 -5.99 -10.70
CA SER A 24 1.66 -5.06 -10.39
C SER A 24 1.40 -4.04 -11.50
N GLY A 25 2.32 -3.82 -12.44
CA GLY A 25 2.23 -2.77 -13.47
C GLY A 25 1.89 -3.24 -14.88
N LYS A 26 1.64 -4.54 -15.12
CA LYS A 26 1.52 -5.09 -16.48
C LYS A 26 0.10 -5.53 -16.85
N GLY A 27 -0.82 -4.59 -16.86
CA GLY A 27 -2.12 -4.72 -17.53
C GLY A 27 -2.42 -3.43 -18.31
N LYS A 28 -2.77 -3.55 -19.59
CA LYS A 28 -3.25 -2.46 -20.47
C LYS A 28 -4.67 -2.01 -20.08
N LEU A 29 -4.94 -1.90 -18.79
CA LEU A 29 -6.20 -1.49 -18.21
C LEU A 29 -5.90 -0.36 -17.22
N PRO A 30 -6.83 0.60 -17.02
CA PRO A 30 -6.65 1.64 -16.01
C PRO A 30 -6.30 0.97 -14.68
N PRO A 31 -5.39 1.55 -13.88
CA PRO A 31 -5.09 1.01 -12.55
C PRO A 31 -6.41 0.81 -11.82
N GLY A 32 -6.69 -0.45 -11.43
CA GLY A 32 -7.87 -0.76 -10.63
C GLY A 32 -7.87 0.15 -9.40
N PRO A 33 -9.06 0.56 -8.90
CA PRO A 33 -9.16 1.45 -7.76
C PRO A 33 -8.22 0.94 -6.67
N THR A 34 -7.27 1.79 -6.26
CA THR A 34 -6.19 1.45 -5.34
C THR A 34 -6.79 0.69 -4.17
N PRO A 35 -6.21 -0.43 -3.68
CA PRO A 35 -6.81 -1.32 -2.68
C PRO A 35 -7.16 -0.66 -1.33
N LEU A 36 -6.86 0.62 -1.15
CA LEU A 36 -7.27 1.46 -0.02
C LEU A 36 -8.47 2.41 -0.29
N PRO A 37 -9.41 2.21 -1.25
CA PRO A 37 -10.47 3.20 -1.45
C PRO A 37 -11.51 3.13 -0.30
N VAL A 38 -11.44 2.06 0.50
CA VAL A 38 -12.27 1.79 1.68
C VAL A 38 -11.79 2.62 2.87
N ILE A 39 -10.47 2.77 3.10
CA ILE A 39 -9.94 3.61 4.18
C ILE A 39 -10.35 5.07 3.97
N GLY A 40 -10.27 5.56 2.72
CA GLY A 40 -10.70 6.92 2.38
C GLY A 40 -12.20 7.16 2.61
N ASN A 41 -13.05 6.15 2.36
CA ASN A 41 -14.49 6.24 2.60
C ASN A 41 -14.86 6.12 4.09
N ILE A 42 -14.15 5.28 4.85
CA ILE A 42 -14.37 5.08 6.29
C ILE A 42 -13.97 6.32 7.10
N LEU A 43 -12.87 6.98 6.74
CA LEU A 43 -12.50 8.25 7.38
C LEU A 43 -13.56 9.32 7.10
N LYS A 44 -14.11 9.37 5.88
CA LYS A 44 -15.14 10.35 5.52
C LYS A 44 -16.48 10.10 6.21
N ILE A 45 -16.86 8.85 6.48
CA ILE A 45 -18.08 8.53 7.24
C ILE A 45 -17.89 8.88 8.72
N GLY A 46 -16.81 8.38 9.35
CA GLY A 46 -16.56 8.58 10.77
C GLY A 46 -16.34 10.05 11.16
N ILE A 47 -15.55 10.79 10.38
CA ILE A 47 -15.24 12.19 10.70
C ILE A 47 -16.49 13.09 10.53
N LYS A 48 -17.34 12.80 9.54
CA LYS A 48 -18.52 13.63 9.24
C LYS A 48 -19.63 13.43 10.27
N ASP A 49 -19.79 12.21 10.77
CA ASP A 49 -20.73 11.91 11.85
C ASP A 49 -20.23 12.40 13.22
N VAL A 50 -18.93 12.28 13.51
CA VAL A 50 -18.32 12.80 14.74
C VAL A 50 -18.39 14.32 14.81
N SER A 51 -18.04 15.03 13.73
CA SER A 51 -18.15 16.50 13.70
C SER A 51 -19.59 16.99 13.87
N LYS A 52 -20.56 16.26 13.32
CA LYS A 52 -21.99 16.58 13.49
C LYS A 52 -22.46 16.34 14.93
N SER A 53 -21.91 15.33 15.61
CA SER A 53 -22.19 15.05 17.03
C SER A 53 -21.54 16.02 18.00
N LEU A 54 -20.43 16.67 17.61
CA LEU A 54 -19.69 17.62 18.46
C LEU A 54 -20.17 19.07 18.30
N THR A 55 -20.94 19.35 17.24
CA THR A 55 -21.48 20.69 16.94
C THR A 55 -22.93 20.84 17.42
N ASN A 56 -23.47 19.86 18.16
CA ASN A 56 -24.79 19.94 18.82
C ASN A 56 -24.62 20.22 20.31
#